data_AF-A0A3B9M881-F1
#
_entry.id   AF-A0A3B9M881-F1
#
_cell.length_a   1.000
_cell.length_b   1.000
_cell.length_c   1.000
_cell.angle_alpha   90.00
_cell.angle_beta   90.00
_cell.angle_gamma   90.00
#
_symmetry.space_group_name_H-M   'P 1'
#
loop_
_entity.id
_entity.type
_entity.pdbx_description
1 polymer ?
#
loop_
_entity_poly.entity_id
_entity_poly.type
_entity_poly.pdbx_seq_one_letter_code
_entity_poly.pdbx_strand_id
1 'polypeptide(L)'
;MRHGTLIACTAEGYPQVSILPFVKTDDLIELHCVQADPTFDAVRANPRVTFFVSDFLAFSPHSWVSDQDAGRATLHFRAVAFECEVERVSTDPNDVAGALSRLLARYEPGASYEPMKMGEFYGPRLQRLATMKLRIVRSHIKFKTGPAGTAETKRRVAAKLRERGQPGDLRAAEVIESYVPEQPR
;
A
#
# COMPACT_ATOMS: atom_id res chain seq x y z
N MET A 1 0.53 5.50 3.43
CA MET A 1 0.25 4.10 3.78
C MET A 1 1.56 3.45 4.20
N ARG A 2 1.57 2.57 5.21
CA ARG A 2 2.81 2.02 5.77
C ARG A 2 3.14 0.60 5.32
N HIS A 3 2.22 -0.06 4.62
CA HIS A 3 2.39 -1.41 4.07
C HIS A 3 1.90 -1.46 2.62
N GLY A 4 2.38 -2.42 1.86
CA GLY A 4 1.85 -2.79 0.56
C GLY A 4 1.94 -4.30 0.36
N THR A 5 1.41 -4.76 -0.75
CA THR A 5 1.35 -6.18 -1.11
C THR A 5 2.31 -6.43 -2.27
N LEU A 6 3.38 -7.17 -2.00
CA LEU A 6 4.26 -7.69 -3.05
C LEU A 6 3.61 -8.93 -3.66
N ILE A 7 3.47 -8.92 -4.98
CA ILE A 7 2.92 -10.01 -5.77
C ILE A 7 3.98 -10.42 -6.78
N ALA A 8 4.46 -11.66 -6.68
CA ALA A 8 5.48 -12.21 -7.56
C ALA A 8 5.08 -13.61 -8.04
N CYS A 9 5.41 -13.93 -9.30
CA CYS A 9 5.10 -15.22 -9.90
C CYS A 9 6.37 -16.00 -10.17
N THR A 10 6.36 -17.30 -9.90
CA THR A 10 7.32 -18.24 -10.50
C THR A 10 7.00 -18.43 -11.98
N ALA A 11 7.93 -19.03 -12.74
CA ALA A 11 7.71 -19.32 -14.17
C ALA A 11 6.50 -20.24 -14.41
N GLU A 12 6.28 -21.19 -13.51
CA GLU A 12 5.11 -22.05 -13.46
C GLU A 12 4.56 -22.01 -12.03
N GLY A 13 3.33 -21.53 -11.85
CA GLY A 13 2.70 -21.46 -10.53
C GLY A 13 1.73 -20.30 -10.33
N TYR A 14 1.09 -20.29 -9.17
CA TYR A 14 0.25 -19.18 -8.72
C TYR A 14 1.12 -18.04 -8.15
N PRO A 15 0.66 -16.77 -8.23
CA PRO A 15 1.36 -15.66 -7.61
C PRO A 15 1.50 -15.88 -6.11
N GLN A 16 2.70 -15.66 -5.61
CA GLN A 16 3.00 -15.55 -4.18
C GLN A 16 2.73 -14.12 -3.74
N VAL A 17 2.22 -13.98 -2.52
CA VAL A 17 1.67 -12.71 -2.02
C VAL A 17 2.17 -12.47 -0.59
N SER A 18 2.82 -11.33 -0.38
CA SER A 18 3.28 -10.90 0.95
C SER A 18 2.90 -9.46 1.25
N ILE A 19 2.41 -9.21 2.45
CA ILE A 19 2.10 -7.86 2.95
C ILE A 19 3.30 -7.37 3.75
N LEU A 20 3.96 -6.32 3.27
CA LEU A 20 5.24 -5.85 3.80
C LEU A 20 5.22 -4.35 4.06
N PRO A 21 5.85 -3.87 5.14
CA PRO A 21 6.25 -2.49 5.26
C PRO A 21 7.22 -2.11 4.14
N PHE A 22 7.14 -0.88 3.66
CA PHE A 22 8.00 -0.40 2.58
C PHE A 22 8.38 1.07 2.78
N VAL A 23 9.44 1.52 2.12
CA VAL A 23 9.73 2.93 1.88
C VAL A 23 9.69 3.16 0.39
N LYS A 24 9.00 4.21 -0.06
CA LYS A 24 9.07 4.67 -1.45
C LYS A 24 9.79 6.01 -1.50
N THR A 25 10.83 6.08 -2.32
CA THR A 25 11.58 7.30 -2.64
C THR A 25 11.59 7.41 -4.16
N ASP A 26 10.91 8.43 -4.70
CA ASP A 26 10.69 8.57 -6.14
C ASP A 26 10.16 7.27 -6.75
N ASP A 27 10.79 6.74 -7.79
CA ASP A 27 10.38 5.52 -8.46
C ASP A 27 10.97 4.25 -7.84
N LEU A 28 11.58 4.33 -6.65
CA LEU A 28 12.15 3.18 -5.95
C LEU A 28 11.29 2.81 -4.75
N ILE A 29 10.97 1.52 -4.63
CA ILE A 29 10.35 0.91 -3.45
C ILE A 29 11.37 -0.01 -2.79
N GLU A 30 11.66 0.22 -1.52
CA GLU A 30 12.53 -0.62 -0.71
C GLU A 30 11.73 -1.34 0.37
N LEU A 31 11.98 -2.64 0.52
CA LEU A 31 11.30 -3.49 1.48
C LEU A 31 12.24 -4.59 2.01
N HIS A 32 11.79 -5.29 3.04
CA HIS A 32 12.46 -6.46 3.59
C HIS A 32 11.44 -7.56 3.90
N CYS A 33 11.89 -8.80 3.90
CA CYS A 33 11.07 -9.96 4.25
C CYS A 33 11.94 -11.01 4.97
N VAL A 34 11.32 -12.05 5.51
CA VAL A 34 12.07 -13.26 5.89
C VAL A 34 12.50 -14.01 4.64
N GLN A 35 13.67 -14.63 4.65
CA GLN A 35 14.18 -15.39 3.49
C GLN A 35 13.30 -16.60 3.14
N ALA A 36 12.60 -17.16 4.14
CA ALA A 36 11.67 -18.28 3.95
C ALA A 36 10.30 -17.86 3.40
N ASP A 37 10.10 -16.57 3.11
CA ASP A 37 8.86 -16.08 2.49
C ASP A 37 8.79 -16.61 1.04
N PRO A 38 7.72 -17.34 0.64
CA PRO A 38 7.57 -17.84 -0.73
C PRO A 38 7.66 -16.75 -1.80
N THR A 39 7.27 -15.52 -1.48
CA THR A 39 7.37 -14.37 -2.39
C THR A 39 8.83 -14.02 -2.66
N PHE A 40 9.75 -14.27 -1.72
CA PHE A 40 11.19 -14.06 -1.93
C PHE A 40 11.74 -15.00 -3.01
N ASP A 41 11.36 -16.28 -2.97
CA ASP A 41 11.74 -17.25 -4.00
C ASP A 41 11.14 -16.91 -5.36
N ALA A 42 9.87 -16.48 -5.38
CA ALA A 42 9.21 -16.04 -6.60
C ALA A 42 9.90 -14.80 -7.21
N VAL A 43 10.30 -13.82 -6.40
CA VAL A 43 11.08 -12.64 -6.85
C VAL A 43 12.42 -13.06 -7.45
N ARG A 44 13.13 -14.00 -6.83
CA ARG A 44 14.42 -14.50 -7.34
C ARG A 44 14.26 -15.25 -8.67
N ALA A 45 13.16 -15.97 -8.84
CA ALA A 45 12.85 -16.68 -10.08
C ALA A 45 12.41 -15.74 -11.21
N ASN A 46 11.69 -14.65 -10.88
CA ASN A 46 11.20 -13.68 -11.84
C ASN A 46 11.27 -12.25 -11.28
N PRO A 47 12.17 -11.40 -11.80
CA PRO A 47 12.36 -10.05 -11.28
C PRO A 47 11.28 -9.06 -11.75
N ARG A 48 10.26 -9.48 -12.52
CA ARG A 48 9.11 -8.64 -12.87
C ARG A 48 7.97 -8.90 -11.90
N VAL A 49 7.71 -7.92 -11.04
CA VAL A 49 6.78 -8.06 -9.92
C VAL A 49 5.74 -6.95 -9.91
N THR A 50 4.65 -7.16 -9.19
CA THR A 50 3.69 -6.10 -8.89
C THR A 50 3.76 -5.72 -7.43
N PHE A 51 3.87 -4.42 -7.13
CA PHE A 51 3.69 -3.92 -5.78
C PHE A 51 2.36 -3.16 -5.70
N PHE A 52 1.43 -3.67 -4.90
CA PHE A 52 0.08 -3.14 -4.79
C PHE A 52 -0.13 -2.41 -3.46
N VAL A 53 -0.64 -1.19 -3.53
CA VAL A 53 -0.95 -0.38 -2.35
C VAL A 53 -2.43 0.01 -2.43
N SER A 54 -3.20 -0.36 -1.40
CA SER A 54 -4.65 -0.12 -1.36
C SER A 54 -5.12 0.50 -0.07
N ASP A 55 -5.91 1.55 -0.21
CA ASP A 55 -6.56 2.31 0.86
C ASP A 55 -8.06 2.08 0.81
N PHE A 56 -8.55 1.13 1.60
CA PHE A 56 -9.99 1.01 1.84
C PHE A 56 -10.46 2.20 2.68
N LEU A 57 -11.56 2.84 2.28
CA LEU A 57 -12.09 4.01 2.96
C LEU A 57 -13.40 3.67 3.67
N ALA A 58 -14.46 3.37 2.90
CA ALA A 58 -15.77 3.03 3.46
C ALA A 58 -16.67 2.39 2.39
N PHE A 59 -17.74 1.73 2.82
CA PHE A 59 -18.86 1.35 1.96
C PHE A 59 -20.03 2.33 2.10
N SER A 60 -20.65 2.73 1.00
CA SER A 60 -21.90 3.48 0.96
C SER A 60 -23.04 2.62 0.36
N PRO A 61 -24.19 2.47 1.04
CA PRO A 61 -25.35 1.80 0.46
C PRO A 61 -25.96 2.63 -0.69
N HIS A 62 -26.70 1.96 -1.56
CA HIS A 62 -27.35 2.59 -2.71
C HIS A 62 -28.41 3.63 -2.31
N SER A 63 -29.15 3.38 -1.22
CA SER A 63 -30.25 4.23 -0.72
C SER A 63 -29.82 5.66 -0.35
N TRP A 64 -28.52 5.90 -0.19
CA TRP A 64 -28.00 7.25 -0.04
C TRP A 64 -28.03 8.07 -1.32
N VAL A 65 -28.27 7.40 -2.45
CA VAL A 65 -28.28 8.01 -3.77
C VAL A 65 -29.52 7.71 -4.60
N SER A 66 -30.04 6.49 -4.53
CA SER A 66 -31.27 6.08 -5.21
C SER A 66 -31.99 5.03 -4.38
N ASP A 67 -33.31 5.16 -4.25
CA ASP A 67 -34.16 4.18 -3.58
C ASP A 67 -34.49 2.96 -4.46
N GLN A 68 -34.17 3.01 -5.76
CA GLN A 68 -34.51 1.97 -6.74
C GLN A 68 -33.28 1.26 -7.32
N ASP A 69 -32.19 1.98 -7.59
CA ASP A 69 -31.01 1.41 -8.23
C ASP A 69 -30.02 0.87 -7.20
N ALA A 70 -30.17 -0.41 -6.84
CA ALA A 70 -29.29 -1.11 -5.92
C ALA A 70 -27.82 -1.19 -6.40
N GLY A 71 -27.58 -1.08 -7.72
CA GLY A 71 -26.24 -1.08 -8.32
C GLY A 71 -25.39 0.13 -7.94
N ARG A 72 -26.02 1.15 -7.33
CA ARG A 72 -25.35 2.35 -6.83
C ARG A 72 -24.61 2.15 -5.51
N ALA A 73 -24.83 1.04 -4.82
CA ALA A 73 -24.06 0.69 -3.63
C ALA A 73 -22.59 0.55 -4.00
N THR A 74 -21.68 1.06 -3.17
CA THR A 74 -20.28 1.07 -3.57
C THR A 74 -19.25 1.13 -2.47
N LEU A 75 -18.08 0.59 -2.79
CA LEU A 75 -16.87 0.71 -1.98
C LEU A 75 -16.09 1.95 -2.42
N HIS A 76 -15.70 2.75 -1.45
CA HIS A 76 -14.77 3.84 -1.63
C HIS A 76 -13.37 3.38 -1.29
N PHE A 77 -12.45 3.56 -2.23
CA PHE A 77 -11.06 3.17 -2.05
C PHE A 77 -10.13 3.98 -2.97
N ARG A 78 -8.84 3.94 -2.65
CA ARG A 78 -7.76 4.37 -3.55
C ARG A 78 -6.77 3.24 -3.66
N ALA A 79 -6.43 2.83 -4.88
CA ALA A 79 -5.45 1.78 -5.08
C ALA A 79 -4.49 2.13 -6.22
N VAL A 80 -3.24 1.70 -6.07
CA VAL A 80 -2.23 1.76 -7.11
C VAL A 80 -1.54 0.40 -7.20
N ALA A 81 -1.48 -0.17 -8.40
CA ALA A 81 -0.63 -1.31 -8.71
C ALA A 81 0.59 -0.80 -9.48
N PHE A 82 1.78 -0.95 -8.92
CA PHE A 82 3.04 -0.65 -9.57
C PHE A 82 3.55 -1.90 -10.27
N GLU A 83 3.80 -1.82 -11.58
CA GLU A 83 4.67 -2.78 -12.24
C GLU A 83 6.11 -2.38 -11.89
N CYS A 84 6.88 -3.34 -11.39
CA CYS A 84 8.24 -3.10 -10.96
C CYS A 84 9.20 -4.11 -11.59
N GLU A 85 10.42 -3.64 -11.84
CA GLU A 85 11.58 -4.50 -12.06
C GLU A 85 12.43 -4.50 -10.78
N VAL A 86 12.80 -5.70 -10.31
CA VAL A 86 13.63 -5.86 -9.12
C VAL A 86 15.05 -5.45 -9.46
N GLU A 87 15.48 -4.31 -8.92
CA GLU A 87 16.80 -3.74 -9.16
C GLU A 87 17.88 -4.45 -8.33
N ARG A 88 17.54 -4.83 -7.09
CA ARG A 88 18.46 -5.51 -6.18
C ARG A 88 17.72 -6.43 -5.23
N VAL A 89 18.32 -7.59 -4.99
CA VAL A 89 18.00 -8.50 -3.89
C VAL A 89 19.27 -8.73 -3.07
N SER A 90 19.19 -8.72 -1.75
CA SER A 90 20.32 -9.06 -0.88
C SER A 90 19.88 -9.81 0.38
N THR A 91 20.66 -10.83 0.73
CA THR A 91 20.62 -11.53 2.03
C THR A 91 21.83 -11.15 2.90
N ASP A 92 22.68 -10.21 2.46
CA ASP A 92 23.76 -9.69 3.30
C ASP A 92 23.14 -8.96 4.50
N PRO A 93 23.46 -9.39 5.73
CA PRO A 93 22.87 -8.79 6.92
C PRO A 93 23.10 -7.27 7.05
N ASN A 94 24.19 -6.71 6.51
CA ASN A 94 24.44 -5.28 6.51
C ASN A 94 23.54 -4.52 5.54
N ASP A 95 23.24 -5.09 4.37
CA ASP A 95 22.27 -4.51 3.43
C ASP A 95 20.87 -4.49 4.06
N VAL A 96 20.48 -5.60 4.69
CA VAL A 96 19.20 -5.73 5.41
C VAL A 96 19.12 -4.70 6.54
N ALA A 97 20.17 -4.58 7.35
CA ALA A 97 20.26 -3.61 8.43
C ALA A 97 20.11 -2.17 7.92
N GLY A 98 20.73 -1.85 6.78
CA GLY A 98 20.59 -0.56 6.11
C GLY A 98 19.16 -0.28 5.66
N ALA A 99 18.48 -1.26 5.05
CA ALA A 99 17.08 -1.11 4.62
C ALA A 99 16.13 -0.94 5.81
N LEU A 100 16.29 -1.74 6.86
CA LEU A 100 15.55 -1.59 8.11
C LEU A 100 15.79 -0.23 8.77
N SER A 101 17.03 0.25 8.78
CA SER A 101 17.35 1.58 9.31
C SER A 101 16.60 2.69 8.57
N ARG A 102 16.55 2.64 7.23
CA ARG A 102 15.80 3.61 6.41
C ARG A 102 14.29 3.52 6.66
N LEU A 103 13.76 2.31 6.83
CA LEU A 103 12.36 2.10 7.20
C LEU A 103 12.03 2.72 8.56
N LEU A 104 12.85 2.46 9.57
CA LEU A 104 12.66 3.00 10.92
C LEU A 104 12.81 4.52 10.94
N ALA A 105 13.82 5.08 10.26
CA ALA A 105 13.97 6.52 10.12
C ALA A 105 12.72 7.18 9.49
N ARG A 106 12.03 6.47 8.57
CA ARG A 106 10.81 6.96 7.91
C ARG A 106 9.57 6.90 8.79
N TYR A 107 9.46 5.88 9.64
CA TYR A 107 8.23 5.59 10.40
C TYR A 107 8.30 5.94 11.88
N GLU A 108 9.49 6.01 12.45
CA GLU A 108 9.76 6.40 13.83
C GLU A 108 10.87 7.46 13.87
N PRO A 109 10.66 8.63 13.22
CA PRO A 109 11.67 9.70 13.21
C PRO A 109 11.95 10.18 14.64
N GLY A 110 13.22 10.19 15.03
CA GLY A 110 13.66 10.63 16.36
C GLY A 110 13.50 9.61 17.47
N ALA A 111 13.04 8.38 17.18
CA ALA A 111 13.00 7.32 18.19
C ALA A 111 14.42 6.85 18.57
N SER A 112 14.56 6.44 19.83
CA SER A 112 15.80 5.90 20.38
C SER A 112 15.71 4.39 20.50
N TYR A 113 16.64 3.67 19.89
CA TYR A 113 16.74 2.20 19.89
C TYR A 113 18.19 1.77 19.67
N GLU A 114 18.52 0.51 19.98
CA GLU A 114 19.82 -0.07 19.61
C GLU A 114 20.00 0.05 18.09
N PRO A 115 21.12 0.60 17.59
CA PRO A 115 21.32 0.77 16.16
C PRO A 115 21.16 -0.55 15.39
N MET A 116 20.41 -0.50 14.29
CA MET A 116 20.19 -1.66 13.43
C MET A 116 21.49 -1.99 12.68
N LYS A 117 22.27 -2.93 13.21
CA LYS A 117 23.55 -3.38 12.66
C LYS A 117 23.85 -4.82 13.05
N MET A 118 24.84 -5.42 12.41
CA MET A 118 25.36 -6.71 12.84
C MET A 118 26.02 -6.63 14.22
N GLY A 119 25.76 -7.63 15.04
CA GLY A 119 26.22 -7.74 16.42
C GLY A 119 25.42 -8.80 17.15
N GLU A 120 25.72 -9.01 18.43
CA GLU A 120 25.07 -10.05 19.24
C GLU A 120 23.54 -9.87 19.33
N PHE A 121 23.07 -8.62 19.42
CA PHE A 121 21.66 -8.32 19.62
C PHE A 121 20.78 -8.61 18.38
N TYR A 122 21.16 -8.07 17.21
CA TYR A 122 20.37 -8.19 15.97
C TYR A 122 20.88 -9.24 14.98
N GLY A 123 22.12 -9.71 15.10
CA GLY A 123 22.78 -10.58 14.12
C GLY A 123 21.95 -11.80 13.72
N PRO A 124 21.46 -12.61 14.68
CA PRO A 124 20.65 -13.79 14.36
C PRO A 124 19.35 -13.47 13.62
N ARG A 125 18.76 -12.29 13.84
CA ARG A 125 17.53 -11.86 13.14
C ARG A 125 17.87 -11.38 11.73
N LEU A 126 18.89 -10.54 11.58
CA LEU A 126 19.31 -9.99 10.29
C LEU A 126 19.71 -11.11 9.31
N GLN A 127 20.36 -12.17 9.78
CA GLN A 127 20.74 -13.33 8.96
C GLN A 127 19.55 -14.12 8.37
N ARG A 128 18.35 -13.96 8.93
CA ARG A 128 17.12 -14.64 8.46
C ARG A 128 16.31 -13.79 7.49
N LEU A 129 16.70 -12.54 7.30
CA LEU A 129 15.97 -11.57 6.51
C LEU A 129 16.65 -11.37 5.15
N ALA A 130 15.88 -10.84 4.22
CA ALA A 130 16.35 -10.34 2.95
C ALA A 130 15.79 -8.94 2.71
N THR A 131 16.45 -8.17 1.86
CA THR A 131 15.97 -6.88 1.39
C THR A 131 15.89 -6.86 -0.13
N MET A 132 14.95 -6.07 -0.64
CA MET A 132 14.73 -5.89 -2.06
C MET A 132 14.52 -4.41 -2.37
N LYS A 133 15.03 -3.99 -3.52
CA LYS A 133 14.76 -2.70 -4.15
C LYS A 133 14.04 -2.93 -5.46
N LEU A 134 12.86 -2.33 -5.60
CA LEU A 134 11.98 -2.46 -6.75
C LEU A 134 11.92 -1.11 -7.46
N ARG A 135 12.33 -1.06 -8.73
CA ARG A 135 12.17 0.12 -9.56
C ARG A 135 10.82 0.06 -10.24
N ILE A 136 10.00 1.08 -10.02
CA ILE A 136 8.70 1.26 -10.66
C ILE A 136 8.94 1.57 -12.13
N VAL A 137 8.30 0.80 -13.01
CA VAL A 137 8.31 1.04 -14.46
C VAL A 137 6.97 1.53 -14.98
N ARG A 138 5.88 1.18 -14.28
CA ARG A 138 4.53 1.61 -14.63
C ARG A 138 3.64 1.68 -13.40
N SER A 139 2.66 2.58 -13.43
CA SER A 139 1.63 2.69 -12.39
C SER A 139 0.24 2.52 -12.99
N HIS A 140 -0.59 1.69 -12.36
CA HIS A 140 -2.01 1.54 -12.64
C HIS A 140 -2.82 2.07 -11.47
N ILE A 141 -3.51 3.20 -11.67
CA ILE A 141 -4.21 3.93 -10.61
C ILE A 141 -5.71 3.68 -10.72
N LYS A 142 -6.35 3.32 -9.61
CA LYS A 142 -7.81 3.16 -9.53
C LYS A 142 -8.36 3.76 -8.25
N PHE A 143 -9.02 4.91 -8.38
CA PHE A 143 -9.64 5.62 -7.26
C PHE A 143 -11.16 5.62 -7.43
N LYS A 144 -11.87 5.22 -6.38
CA LYS A 144 -13.33 5.32 -6.26
C LYS A 144 -13.69 6.24 -5.10
N THR A 145 -13.39 7.52 -5.26
CA THR A 145 -13.58 8.57 -4.24
C THR A 145 -14.98 9.18 -4.33
N GLY A 146 -15.98 8.34 -4.06
CA GLY A 146 -17.40 8.69 -4.09
C GLY A 146 -18.19 7.88 -5.11
N PRO A 147 -19.53 7.92 -5.05
CA PRO A 147 -20.36 7.31 -6.09
C PRO A 147 -20.20 8.05 -7.42
N ALA A 148 -20.54 7.39 -8.53
CA ALA A 148 -20.71 8.06 -9.81
C ALA A 148 -21.81 9.14 -9.71
N GLY A 149 -21.69 10.24 -10.44
CA GLY A 149 -22.70 11.31 -10.45
C GLY A 149 -22.13 12.68 -10.08
N THR A 150 -23.03 13.57 -9.67
CA THR A 150 -22.73 15.00 -9.49
C THR A 150 -21.86 15.29 -8.25
N ALA A 151 -21.25 16.47 -8.22
CA ALA A 151 -20.59 17.02 -7.04
C ALA A 151 -21.50 17.01 -5.81
N GLU A 152 -22.77 17.41 -5.97
CA GLU A 152 -23.78 17.40 -4.93
C GLU A 152 -24.03 15.99 -4.38
N THR A 153 -24.15 14.99 -5.28
CA THR A 153 -24.31 13.59 -4.88
C THR A 153 -23.14 13.13 -4.00
N LYS A 154 -21.91 13.47 -4.40
CA LYS A 154 -20.70 13.12 -3.63
C LYS A 154 -20.67 13.80 -2.27
N ARG A 155 -21.01 15.10 -2.19
CA ARG A 155 -21.12 15.84 -0.91
C ARG A 155 -22.19 15.25 0.01
N ARG A 156 -23.34 14.85 -0.54
CA ARG A 156 -24.40 14.18 0.23
C ARG A 156 -23.92 12.85 0.84
N VAL A 157 -23.20 12.05 0.06
CA VAL A 157 -22.62 10.79 0.57
C VAL A 157 -21.55 11.06 1.63
N ALA A 158 -20.69 12.06 1.44
CA ALA A 158 -19.71 12.48 2.45
C ALA A 158 -20.38 12.91 3.77
N ALA A 159 -21.46 13.70 3.70
CA ALA A 159 -22.24 14.08 4.86
C ALA A 159 -22.85 12.86 5.58
N LYS A 160 -23.43 11.90 4.82
CA LYS A 160 -23.98 10.66 5.39
C LYS A 160 -22.92 9.75 6.01
N LEU A 161 -21.70 9.72 5.47
CA LEU A 161 -20.58 9.02 6.11
C LEU A 161 -20.25 9.65 7.46
N ARG A 162 -20.14 10.98 7.53
CA ARG A 162 -19.91 11.68 8.81
C ARG A 162 -21.01 11.43 9.83
N GLU A 163 -22.27 11.45 9.39
CA GLU A 163 -23.44 11.13 10.22
C GLU A 163 -23.38 9.69 10.75
N ARG A 164 -23.02 8.72 9.90
CA ARG A 164 -22.90 7.31 10.27
C ARG A 164 -21.76 7.07 11.28
N GLY A 165 -20.64 7.76 11.14
CA GLY A 165 -19.58 7.81 12.15
C GLY A 165 -18.83 6.51 12.43
N GLN A 166 -18.85 5.53 11.53
CA GLN A 166 -18.11 4.27 11.72
C GLN A 166 -16.60 4.46 11.50
N PRO A 167 -15.74 3.54 11.98
CA PRO A 167 -14.32 3.58 11.69
C PRO A 167 -14.04 3.72 10.19
N GLY A 168 -13.31 4.77 9.81
CA GLY A 168 -12.97 5.08 8.42
C GLY A 168 -13.92 6.07 7.73
N ASP A 169 -15.13 6.30 8.23
CA ASP A 169 -16.13 7.14 7.57
C ASP A 169 -15.72 8.61 7.45
N LEU A 170 -15.17 9.19 8.53
CA LEU A 170 -14.70 10.57 8.53
C LEU A 170 -13.63 10.78 7.46
N ARG A 171 -12.64 9.87 7.44
CA ARG A 171 -11.56 9.89 6.45
C ARG A 171 -12.08 9.65 5.04
N ALA A 172 -13.06 8.77 4.87
CA ALA A 172 -13.71 8.54 3.58
C ALA A 172 -14.41 9.80 3.08
N ALA A 173 -15.15 10.51 3.95
CA ALA A 173 -15.82 11.76 3.63
C ALA A 173 -14.83 12.85 3.18
N GLU A 174 -13.74 13.06 3.93
CA GLU A 174 -12.66 13.99 3.58
C GLU A 174 -12.04 13.65 2.22
N VAL A 175 -11.74 12.37 1.98
CA VAL A 175 -11.20 11.92 0.70
C VAL A 175 -12.21 12.10 -0.44
N ILE A 176 -13.51 11.86 -0.24
CA ILE A 176 -14.51 12.11 -1.28
C ILE A 176 -14.55 13.60 -1.64
N GLU A 177 -14.60 14.47 -0.64
CA GLU A 177 -14.74 15.92 -0.84
C GLU A 177 -13.51 16.56 -1.49
N SER A 178 -12.31 16.12 -1.15
CA SER A 178 -11.08 16.58 -1.82
C SER A 178 -11.02 16.28 -3.33
N TYR A 179 -11.90 15.42 -3.85
CA TYR A 179 -12.02 15.09 -5.28
C TYR A 179 -13.31 15.65 -5.91
N VAL A 180 -14.06 16.48 -5.17
CA VAL A 180 -15.18 17.24 -5.72
C VAL A 180 -14.64 18.59 -6.22
N PRO A 181 -14.82 18.95 -7.50
CA PRO A 181 -14.42 20.25 -8.00
C PRO A 181 -15.10 21.37 -7.21
N GLU A 182 -14.37 22.46 -6.96
CA GLU A 182 -14.97 23.69 -6.44
C GLU A 182 -16.05 24.18 -7.41
N GLN A 183 -17.19 24.65 -6.88
CA GLN A 183 -18.16 25.33 -7.72
C GLN A 183 -17.50 26.63 -8.23
N PRO A 184 -17.58 26.95 -9.53
CA PRO A 184 -17.22 28.28 -9.97
C PRO A 184 -18.09 29.28 -9.19
N ARG A 185 -17.42 30.30 -8.60
CA ARG A 185 -18.08 31.40 -7.91
C ARG A 185 -18.95 32.20 -8.85
#